data_AF-A0A3E0R371-F1
#
_entry.id   AF-A0A3E0R371-F1
#
_cell.length_a   1.000
_cell.length_b   1.000
_cell.length_c   1.000
_cell.angle_alpha   90.00
_cell.angle_beta   90.00
_cell.angle_gamma   90.00
#
_symmetry.space_group_name_H-M   'P 1'
#
loop_
_entity.id
_entity.type
_entity.pdbx_description
1 polymer ?
#
loop_
_entity_poly.entity_id
_entity_poly.type
_entity_poly.pdbx_seq_one_letter_code
_entity_poly.pdbx_strand_id
1 'polypeptide(L)'
;MSEAPPFLKPSSAFSDYPDVEIFHKIRTWAYERGIYEKGDPKTQLIKLYEEAGELAQSTLKQDREGIIDAIGDCIVVLTNLAHLNSLRIEDCIGAAYDEISSRTGKMKNGTFVKDN
;
A
#
# COMPACT_ATOMS: atom_id res chain seq x y z
N MET A 1 -21.34 -11.54 -12.90
CA MET A 1 -20.06 -11.04 -12.38
C MET A 1 -20.21 -9.53 -12.33
N SER A 2 -20.47 -8.97 -11.16
CA SER A 2 -20.63 -7.52 -11.00
C SER A 2 -19.25 -6.88 -10.95
N GLU A 3 -18.95 -6.03 -11.92
CA GLU A 3 -17.72 -5.26 -11.94
C GLU A 3 -17.69 -4.30 -10.74
N ALA A 4 -16.52 -4.15 -10.12
CA ALA A 4 -16.31 -3.14 -9.09
C ALA A 4 -16.62 -1.75 -9.67
N PRO A 5 -17.22 -0.84 -8.88
CA PRO A 5 -17.61 0.48 -9.37
C PRO A 5 -16.42 1.23 -9.97
N PRO A 6 -16.62 1.98 -11.07
CA PRO A 6 -15.53 2.63 -11.78
C PRO A 6 -14.84 3.63 -10.87
N PHE A 7 -13.51 3.50 -10.77
CA PHE A 7 -12.66 4.48 -10.09
C PHE A 7 -12.96 5.87 -10.64
N LEU A 8 -13.17 6.85 -9.76
CA LEU A 8 -13.09 8.25 -10.17
C LEU A 8 -11.67 8.46 -10.69
N LYS A 9 -11.54 8.65 -12.01
CA LYS A 9 -10.27 9.05 -12.61
C LYS A 9 -9.87 10.36 -11.92
N PRO A 10 -8.77 10.40 -11.16
CA PRO A 10 -8.26 11.67 -10.70
C PRO A 10 -7.95 12.53 -11.93
N SER A 11 -8.00 13.84 -11.76
CA SER A 11 -7.40 14.82 -12.68
C SER A 11 -6.15 14.25 -13.34
N SER A 12 -5.97 14.48 -14.64
CA SER A 12 -5.05 13.85 -15.62
C SER A 12 -3.55 13.76 -15.27
N ALA A 13 -3.17 13.98 -14.02
CA ALA A 13 -1.83 13.87 -13.47
C ALA A 13 -1.56 12.53 -12.73
N PHE A 14 -2.57 11.66 -12.54
CA PHE A 14 -2.44 10.41 -11.75
C PHE A 14 -2.83 9.16 -12.57
N SER A 15 -2.50 9.10 -13.86
CA SER A 15 -2.89 7.98 -14.73
C SER A 15 -1.71 7.32 -15.44
N ASP A 16 -0.48 7.61 -15.00
CA ASP A 16 0.73 7.20 -15.72
C ASP A 16 1.23 5.80 -15.32
N TYR A 17 0.75 5.24 -14.19
CA TYR A 17 1.19 3.94 -13.69
C TYR A 17 0.24 2.80 -14.08
N PRO A 18 0.76 1.68 -14.61
CA PRO A 18 -0.06 0.57 -15.09
C PRO A 18 -0.83 -0.08 -13.94
N ASP A 19 -2.04 -0.58 -14.23
CA ASP A 19 -2.75 -1.45 -13.30
C ASP A 19 -1.99 -2.79 -13.16
N VAL A 20 -1.66 -3.16 -11.92
CA VAL A 20 -0.94 -4.39 -11.62
C VAL A 20 -1.93 -5.44 -11.15
N GLU A 21 -1.89 -6.63 -11.75
CA GLU A 21 -2.85 -7.70 -11.52
C GLU A 21 -3.07 -8.03 -10.04
N ILE A 22 -2.01 -7.98 -9.22
CA ILE A 22 -2.12 -8.29 -7.79
C ILE A 22 -2.96 -7.25 -7.03
N PHE A 23 -2.81 -5.96 -7.34
CA PHE A 23 -3.62 -4.91 -6.71
C PHE A 23 -5.07 -4.98 -7.17
N HIS A 24 -5.31 -5.33 -8.43
CA HIS A 24 -6.66 -5.63 -8.91
C HIS A 24 -7.30 -6.76 -8.10
N LYS A 25 -6.59 -7.89 -7.89
CA LYS A 25 -7.08 -9.03 -7.08
C LYS A 25 -7.40 -8.62 -5.65
N ILE A 26 -6.55 -7.82 -5.01
CA ILE A 26 -6.80 -7.30 -3.65
C ILE A 26 -8.07 -6.45 -3.61
N ARG A 27 -8.25 -5.57 -4.60
CA ARG A 27 -9.43 -4.71 -4.68
C ARG A 27 -10.71 -5.50 -4.89
N THR A 28 -10.69 -6.51 -5.75
CA THR A 28 -11.82 -7.43 -5.93
C THR A 28 -12.15 -8.16 -4.64
N TRP A 29 -11.16 -8.72 -3.95
CA TRP A 29 -11.35 -9.40 -2.66
C TRP A 29 -11.99 -8.50 -1.59
N ALA A 30 -11.60 -7.22 -1.56
CA ALA A 30 -12.10 -6.24 -0.61
C ALA A 30 -13.53 -5.79 -0.94
N TYR A 31 -13.82 -5.56 -2.22
CA TYR A 31 -15.15 -5.26 -2.73
C TYR A 31 -16.15 -6.39 -2.40
N GLU A 32 -15.79 -7.64 -2.70
CA GLU A 32 -16.64 -8.81 -2.42
C GLU A 32 -16.99 -8.98 -0.94
N ARG A 33 -16.16 -8.42 -0.04
CA ARG A 33 -16.35 -8.47 1.42
C ARG A 33 -17.06 -7.26 2.00
N GLY A 34 -17.46 -6.29 1.17
CA GLY A 34 -18.14 -5.10 1.64
C GLY A 34 -17.21 -4.05 2.26
N ILE A 35 -15.89 -4.16 2.06
CA ILE A 35 -14.91 -3.26 2.70
C ILE A 35 -15.05 -1.85 2.13
N TYR A 36 -15.39 -1.70 0.85
CA TYR A 36 -15.51 -0.38 0.23
C TYR A 36 -16.86 0.27 0.49
N GLU A 37 -17.92 -0.51 0.70
CA GLU A 37 -19.25 0.00 1.05
C GLU A 37 -19.38 0.37 2.52
N LYS A 38 -18.70 -0.36 3.42
CA LYS A 38 -18.89 -0.25 4.88
C LYS A 38 -17.62 0.14 5.64
N GLY A 39 -16.46 0.08 5.00
CA GLY A 39 -15.19 0.40 5.64
C GLY A 39 -14.99 1.89 5.84
N ASP A 40 -14.30 2.24 6.92
CA ASP A 40 -13.91 3.60 7.25
C ASP A 40 -12.39 3.76 7.13
N PRO A 41 -11.88 4.84 6.50
CA PRO A 41 -10.44 5.09 6.38
C PRO A 41 -9.69 5.07 7.72
N LYS A 42 -10.29 5.55 8.82
CA LYS A 42 -9.63 5.54 10.14
C LYS A 42 -9.53 4.12 10.67
N THR A 43 -10.55 3.30 10.49
CA THR A 43 -10.48 1.86 10.82
C THR A 43 -9.40 1.16 10.01
N GLN A 44 -9.26 1.43 8.71
CA GLN A 44 -8.17 0.86 7.91
C GLN A 44 -6.79 1.37 8.34
N LEU A 45 -6.66 2.63 8.75
CA LEU A 45 -5.41 3.14 9.33
C LEU A 45 -5.06 2.44 10.65
N ILE A 46 -6.04 2.17 11.52
CA ILE A 46 -5.82 1.38 12.74
C ILE A 46 -5.36 -0.03 12.38
N LYS A 47 -5.96 -0.65 11.35
CA LYS A 47 -5.54 -1.96 10.85
C LYS A 47 -4.09 -1.95 10.36
N LEU A 48 -3.65 -0.88 9.67
CA LEU A 48 -2.25 -0.74 9.26
C LEU A 48 -1.28 -0.75 10.44
N TYR A 49 -1.64 -0.11 11.56
CA TYR A 49 -0.82 -0.15 12.77
C TYR A 49 -0.78 -1.55 13.41
N GLU A 50 -1.85 -2.33 13.29
CA GLU A 50 -1.89 -3.73 13.69
C GLU A 50 -0.89 -4.56 12.87
N GLU A 51 -0.98 -4.50 11.53
CA GLU A 51 -0.07 -5.24 10.64
C GLU A 51 1.40 -4.80 10.81
N ALA A 52 1.64 -3.50 11.05
CA ALA A 52 2.98 -2.99 11.35
C ALA A 52 3.51 -3.49 12.70
N GLY A 53 2.63 -3.71 13.68
CA GLY A 53 2.97 -4.31 14.97
C GLY A 53 3.37 -5.77 14.84
N GLU A 54 2.65 -6.53 14.01
CA GLU A 54 2.99 -7.91 13.67
C GLU A 54 4.34 -7.98 12.93
N LEU A 55 4.56 -7.10 11.95
CA LEU A 55 5.84 -6.98 11.26
C LEU A 55 7.00 -6.70 12.24
N ALA A 56 6.80 -5.79 13.18
CA ALA A 56 7.81 -5.48 14.20
C ALA A 56 8.11 -6.72 15.06
N GLN A 57 7.08 -7.45 15.48
CA GLN A 57 7.24 -8.67 16.28
C GLN A 57 8.01 -9.76 15.50
N SER A 58 7.61 -10.05 14.27
CA SER A 58 8.23 -11.07 13.42
C SER A 58 9.69 -10.71 13.11
N THR A 59 9.98 -9.42 12.88
CA THR A 59 11.35 -8.91 12.69
C THR A 59 12.23 -9.16 13.92
N LEU A 60 11.74 -8.82 15.12
CA LEU A 60 12.48 -9.02 16.37
C LEU A 60 12.75 -10.51 16.67
N LYS A 61 11.82 -11.38 16.28
CA LYS A 61 11.93 -12.83 16.44
C LYS A 61 12.73 -13.53 15.33
N GLN A 62 13.16 -12.79 14.30
CA GLN A 62 13.76 -13.36 13.09
C GLN A 62 12.87 -14.43 12.42
N ASP A 63 11.55 -14.26 12.54
CA ASP A 63 10.56 -15.15 11.95
C ASP A 63 10.34 -14.79 10.49
N ARG A 64 11.00 -15.53 9.59
CA ARG A 64 10.95 -15.24 8.16
C ARG A 64 9.55 -15.39 7.57
N GLU A 65 8.79 -16.38 8.01
CA GLU A 65 7.44 -16.61 7.49
C GLU A 65 6.52 -15.48 7.95
N GLY A 66 6.55 -15.14 9.24
CA GLY A 66 5.81 -14.01 9.79
C GLY A 66 6.20 -12.65 9.19
N ILE A 67 7.45 -12.44 8.79
CA ILE A 67 7.88 -11.22 8.08
C ILE A 67 7.25 -11.15 6.69
N ILE A 68 7.22 -12.27 5.95
CA ILE A 68 6.64 -12.31 4.59
C ILE A 68 5.15 -11.99 4.65
N ASP A 69 4.45 -12.61 5.61
CA ASP A 69 3.01 -12.43 5.83
C ASP A 69 2.67 -10.97 6.18
N ALA A 70 3.28 -10.44 7.23
CA ALA A 70 2.99 -9.09 7.70
C ALA A 70 3.35 -7.97 6.71
N ILE A 71 4.40 -8.15 5.87
CA ILE A 71 4.68 -7.23 4.75
C ILE A 71 3.53 -7.28 3.73
N GLY A 72 3.06 -8.49 3.39
CA GLY A 72 1.93 -8.68 2.49
C GLY A 72 0.66 -8.02 3.01
N ASP A 73 0.34 -8.22 4.29
CA ASP A 73 -0.86 -7.64 4.92
C ASP A 73 -0.79 -6.13 5.00
N CYS A 74 0.38 -5.53 5.28
CA CYS A 74 0.56 -4.09 5.16
C CYS A 74 0.21 -3.59 3.75
N ILE A 75 0.63 -4.29 2.70
CA ILE A 75 0.34 -3.92 1.30
C ILE A 75 -1.17 -4.06 0.99
N VAL A 76 -1.82 -5.12 1.48
CA VAL A 76 -3.27 -5.32 1.34
C VAL A 76 -4.03 -4.17 2.01
N VAL A 77 -3.68 -3.83 3.24
CA VAL A 77 -4.31 -2.72 3.98
C VAL A 77 -4.06 -1.39 3.29
N LEU A 78 -2.83 -1.10 2.86
CA LEU A 78 -2.50 0.13 2.13
C LEU A 78 -3.26 0.24 0.81
N THR A 79 -3.45 -0.87 0.08
CA THR A 79 -4.24 -0.90 -1.16
C THR A 79 -5.70 -0.53 -0.88
N ASN A 80 -6.29 -1.07 0.18
CA ASN A 80 -7.66 -0.76 0.57
C ASN A 80 -7.80 0.66 1.12
N LEU A 81 -6.83 1.13 1.91
CA LEU A 81 -6.81 2.50 2.44
C LEU A 81 -6.70 3.52 1.32
N ALA A 82 -5.87 3.27 0.29
CA ALA A 82 -5.81 4.11 -0.90
C ALA A 82 -7.17 4.19 -1.58
N HIS A 83 -7.82 3.04 -1.81
CA HIS A 83 -9.15 3.00 -2.41
C HIS A 83 -10.19 3.81 -1.62
N LEU A 84 -10.25 3.66 -0.30
CA LEU A 84 -11.18 4.40 0.55
C LEU A 84 -10.93 5.92 0.56
N ASN A 85 -9.73 6.36 0.15
CA ASN A 85 -9.40 7.77 -0.05
C ASN A 85 -9.54 8.21 -1.52
N SER A 86 -10.20 7.42 -2.36
CA SER A 86 -10.33 7.68 -3.81
C SER A 86 -8.99 7.78 -4.54
N LEU A 87 -8.00 6.97 -4.13
CA LEU A 87 -6.67 6.87 -4.72
C LEU A 87 -6.42 5.44 -5.25
N ARG A 88 -5.46 5.31 -6.16
CA ARG A 88 -4.87 4.02 -6.55
C ARG A 88 -3.53 3.84 -5.84
N ILE A 89 -3.26 2.64 -5.35
CA ILE A 89 -1.99 2.34 -4.67
C ILE A 89 -0.80 2.46 -5.63
N GLU A 90 -1.03 2.16 -6.91
CA GLU A 90 -0.07 2.30 -8.00
C GLU A 90 0.42 3.75 -8.13
N ASP A 91 -0.50 4.72 -8.07
CA ASP A 91 -0.16 6.14 -8.17
C ASP A 91 0.58 6.61 -6.91
N CYS A 92 0.19 6.11 -5.73
CA CYS A 92 0.88 6.40 -4.47
C CYS A 92 2.33 5.89 -4.49
N ILE A 93 2.54 4.65 -4.96
CA ILE A 93 3.88 4.04 -5.08
C ILE A 93 4.68 4.79 -6.13
N GLY A 94 4.06 5.12 -7.27
CA GLY A 94 4.68 5.85 -8.36
C GLY A 94 5.19 7.22 -7.94
N ALA A 95 4.32 8.02 -7.31
CA ALA A 95 4.71 9.32 -6.75
C ALA A 95 5.86 9.20 -5.73
N ALA A 96 5.82 8.18 -4.87
CA ALA A 96 6.93 7.91 -3.95
C ALA A 96 8.22 7.52 -4.68
N TYR A 97 8.13 6.75 -5.77
CA TYR A 97 9.27 6.36 -6.60
C TYR A 97 9.92 7.54 -7.31
N ASP A 98 9.13 8.43 -7.90
CA ASP A 98 9.62 9.64 -8.57
C ASP A 98 10.45 10.52 -7.61
N GLU A 99 10.02 10.61 -6.35
CA GLU A 99 10.73 11.32 -5.28
C GLU A 99 12.01 10.63 -4.79
N ILE A 100 12.13 9.30 -4.89
CA ILE A 100 13.32 8.56 -4.40
C ILE A 100 14.31 8.22 -5.52
N SER A 101 13.86 8.09 -6.75
CA SER A 101 14.66 7.67 -7.91
C SER A 101 15.77 8.67 -8.26
N SER A 102 15.53 9.96 -7.98
CA SER A 102 16.47 11.05 -8.21
C SER A 102 17.40 11.32 -7.02
N ARG A 103 17.25 10.60 -5.89
CA ARG A 103 18.05 10.86 -4.69
C ARG A 103 19.48 10.37 -4.86
N THR A 104 20.43 11.26 -4.62
CA THR A 104 21.83 10.90 -4.39
C THR A 104 22.12 10.84 -2.89
N GLY A 105 23.08 10.02 -2.49
CA GLY A 105 23.39 9.78 -1.09
C GLY A 105 24.25 8.54 -0.88
N LYS A 106 24.44 8.17 0.40
CA LYS A 106 25.23 7.01 0.80
C LYS A 106 24.66 6.32 2.03
N MET A 107 24.92 5.03 2.15
CA MET A 107 24.59 4.27 3.35
C MET A 107 25.51 4.66 4.51
N LYS A 108 24.93 4.93 5.68
CA LYS A 108 25.66 5.15 6.93
C LYS A 108 24.89 4.50 8.08
N ASN A 109 25.54 3.60 8.81
CA ASN A 109 24.97 2.90 9.97
C ASN A 109 23.60 2.23 9.69
N GLY A 110 23.46 1.60 8.53
CA GLY A 110 22.23 0.89 8.15
C GLY A 110 21.12 1.76 7.52
N THR A 111 21.32 3.07 7.42
CA THR A 111 20.33 3.99 6.84
C THR A 111 20.91 4.72 5.63
N PHE A 112 20.06 5.00 4.63
CA PHE A 112 20.42 5.87 3.50
C PHE A 112 20.42 7.34 3.93
N VAL A 113 21.56 8.02 3.78
CA VAL A 113 21.73 9.45 4.06
C VAL A 113 21.83 10.19 2.73
N LYS A 114 20.89 11.10 2.47
CA LYS A 114 20.84 11.93 1.26
C LYS A 114 22.04 12.88 1.21
N ASP A 115 22.55 13.15 0.01
CA ASP A 115 23.48 14.26 -0.20
C ASP A 115 22.73 15.60 -0.02
N ASN A 116 23.38 16.57 0.61
CA ASN A 116 22.87 17.94 0.73
C ASN A 116 23.24 18.77 -0.48
#